data_AF-A0A0G2URB8-F1
#
_entry.id   AF-A0A0G2URB8-F1
#
_cell.length_a   1.000
_cell.length_b   1.000
_cell.length_c   1.000
_cell.angle_alpha   90.00
_cell.angle_beta   90.00
_cell.angle_gamma   90.00
#
_symmetry.space_group_name_H-M   'P 1'
#
loop_
_entity.id
_entity.type
_entity.pdbx_description
1 polymer ?
#
loop_
_entity_poly.entity_id
_entity_poly.type
_entity_poly.pdbx_seq_one_letter_code
_entity_poly.pdbx_strand_id
1 'polypeptide(L)'
;PTVFLLPRKADMDVQLYGYVVPKNAQVLVNLWAIGRDPNVWSDPEVFKPERFMDCVIDVKGRDFELLPFGAGRRICPGLSLAYRMLNLMLANLIHSFDWKLP
;
A
#
# COMPACT_ATOMS: atom_id res chain seq x y z
N PRO A 1 1.74 6.31 -1.87
CA PRO A 1 0.40 5.68 -2.00
C PRO A 1 -0.67 6.76 -1.96
N THR A 2 -1.78 6.60 -2.70
CA THR A 2 -2.86 7.61 -2.80
C THR A 2 -3.52 7.87 -1.44
N VAL A 3 -3.65 6.82 -0.63
CA VAL A 3 -3.97 6.91 0.80
C VAL A 3 -2.71 6.58 1.59
N PHE A 4 -2.22 7.53 2.38
CA PHE A 4 -0.92 7.43 3.07
C PHE A 4 -1.05 7.23 4.59
N LEU A 5 -2.19 7.61 5.19
CA LEU A 5 -2.49 7.41 6.60
C LEU A 5 -3.88 6.78 6.74
N LEU A 6 -3.96 5.54 7.26
CA LEU A 6 -5.25 4.89 7.53
C LEU A 6 -5.66 5.11 8.99
N PRO A 7 -6.74 5.86 9.26
CA PRO A 7 -7.19 6.10 10.62
C PRO A 7 -7.90 4.89 11.21
N ARG A 8 -7.62 4.66 12.50
CA ARG A 8 -8.26 3.71 13.41
C ARG A 8 -8.48 4.39 14.74
N LYS A 9 -9.43 3.89 15.52
CA LYS A 9 -9.68 4.31 16.90
C LYS A 9 -9.63 3.09 17.78
N ALA A 10 -8.83 3.14 18.85
CA ALA A 10 -8.78 2.07 19.83
C ALA A 10 -10.13 1.98 20.57
N ASP A 11 -10.73 0.79 20.61
CA ASP A 11 -12.00 0.52 21.29
C ASP A 11 -11.81 0.22 22.78
N MET A 12 -10.60 -0.18 23.16
CA MET A 12 -10.13 -0.39 24.53
C MET A 12 -8.65 -0.02 24.65
N ASP A 13 -8.11 -0.07 25.87
CA ASP A 13 -6.67 0.04 26.08
C ASP A 13 -5.99 -1.20 25.46
N VAL A 14 -4.97 -0.98 24.62
CA VAL A 14 -4.24 -2.03 23.93
C VAL A 14 -2.75 -1.88 24.18
N GLN A 15 -2.07 -2.97 24.55
CA GLN A 15 -0.61 -2.97 24.67
C GLN A 15 0.04 -3.34 23.33
N LEU A 16 0.87 -2.46 22.79
CA LEU A 16 1.60 -2.64 21.53
C LEU A 16 3.08 -2.32 21.74
N TYR A 17 3.96 -3.28 21.46
CA TYR A 17 5.42 -3.11 21.57
C TYR A 17 5.88 -2.52 22.93
N GLY A 18 5.21 -2.89 24.02
CA GLY A 18 5.49 -2.37 25.37
C GLY A 18 4.83 -1.04 25.72
N TYR A 19 4.17 -0.38 24.77
CA TYR A 19 3.40 0.84 24.99
C TYR A 19 1.92 0.56 25.19
N VAL A 20 1.24 1.36 26.01
CA VAL A 20 -0.22 1.35 26.11
C VAL A 20 -0.79 2.38 25.14
N VAL A 21 -1.60 1.92 24.19
CA VAL A 21 -2.48 2.76 23.37
C VAL A 21 -3.81 2.87 24.10
N PRO A 22 -4.17 4.06 24.62
CA PRO A 22 -5.40 4.21 25.40
C PRO A 22 -6.65 4.03 24.56
N LYS A 23 -7.73 3.60 25.20
CA LYS A 23 -9.07 3.62 24.64
C LYS A 23 -9.39 5.00 24.07
N ASN A 24 -10.04 5.01 22.92
CA ASN A 24 -10.38 6.19 22.12
C ASN A 24 -9.20 6.90 21.45
N ALA A 25 -7.94 6.48 21.67
CA ALA A 25 -6.82 7.05 20.93
C ALA A 25 -7.00 6.84 19.42
N GLN A 26 -6.67 7.87 18.64
CA GLN A 26 -6.60 7.76 17.19
C GLN A 26 -5.23 7.18 16.80
N VAL A 27 -5.26 6.11 16.03
CA VAL A 27 -4.08 5.43 15.49
C VAL A 27 -4.07 5.65 13.99
N LEU A 28 -2.94 6.10 13.44
CA LEU A 28 -2.75 6.29 12.01
C LEU A 28 -1.74 5.27 11.50
N VAL A 29 -2.18 4.37 10.62
CA VAL A 29 -1.25 3.43 9.96
C VAL A 29 -0.54 4.18 8.84
N ASN A 30 0.77 4.38 8.99
CA ASN A 30 1.60 5.15 8.05
C ASN A 30 2.07 4.30 6.88
N LEU A 31 1.19 4.14 5.88
CA LEU A 31 1.49 3.40 4.65
C LEU A 31 2.61 4.03 3.83
N TRP A 32 2.80 5.35 3.94
CA TRP A 32 3.90 6.02 3.23
C TRP A 32 5.26 5.58 3.77
N ALA A 33 5.41 5.53 5.10
CA ALA A 33 6.65 5.08 5.74
C ALA A 33 6.87 3.58 5.52
N ILE A 34 5.84 2.75 5.67
CA ILE A 34 5.93 1.29 5.45
C ILE A 34 6.43 0.98 4.03
N GLY A 35 5.85 1.63 3.01
CA GLY A 35 6.25 1.42 1.61
C GLY A 35 7.62 2.02 1.24
N ARG A 36 8.33 2.63 2.19
CA ARG A 36 9.65 3.27 2.01
C ARG A 36 10.68 2.85 3.04
N ASP A 37 10.36 1.86 3.89
CA ASP A 37 11.27 1.43 4.94
C ASP A 37 12.54 0.82 4.31
N PRO A 38 13.74 1.41 4.53
CA PRO A 38 14.98 0.90 3.97
C PRO A 38 15.40 -0.47 4.56
N ASN A 39 14.82 -0.87 5.70
CA ASN A 39 15.05 -2.20 6.27
C ASN A 39 14.27 -3.30 5.54
N VAL A 40 13.23 -2.91 4.80
CA VAL A 40 12.34 -3.81 4.06
C VAL A 40 12.63 -3.76 2.56
N TRP A 41 12.84 -2.55 2.04
CA TRP A 41 13.01 -2.29 0.62
C TRP A 41 14.40 -1.72 0.34
N SER A 42 15.20 -2.41 -0.47
CA SER A 42 16.42 -1.81 -1.05
C SER A 42 16.05 -0.59 -1.90
N ASP A 43 16.87 0.46 -1.99
CA ASP A 43 16.59 1.64 -2.83
C ASP A 43 15.13 2.16 -2.78
N PRO A 44 14.54 2.42 -1.60
CA PRO A 44 13.09 2.62 -1.42
C PRO A 44 12.51 3.85 -2.14
N GLU A 45 13.35 4.84 -2.44
CA GLU A 45 12.95 6.05 -3.17
C GLU A 45 13.11 5.93 -4.69
N VAL A 46 13.65 4.81 -5.19
CA VAL A 46 13.84 4.59 -6.63
C VAL A 46 12.64 3.84 -7.20
N PHE A 47 12.08 4.35 -8.30
CA PHE A 47 11.09 3.61 -9.09
C PHE A 47 11.76 2.43 -9.79
N LYS A 48 11.60 1.22 -9.22
CA LYS A 48 12.22 -0.03 -9.69
C LYS A 48 11.18 -1.16 -9.80
N PRO A 49 10.41 -1.24 -10.90
CA PRO A 49 9.38 -2.26 -11.09
C PRO A 49 9.92 -3.69 -11.02
N GLU A 50 11.17 -3.91 -11.43
CA GLU A 50 11.84 -5.21 -11.48
C GLU A 50 11.89 -5.89 -10.11
N ARG A 51 11.79 -5.11 -9.03
CA ARG A 51 11.66 -5.60 -7.65
C ARG A 51 10.55 -6.63 -7.47
N PHE A 52 9.50 -6.55 -8.29
CA PHE A 52 8.31 -7.40 -8.15
C PHE A 52 8.28 -8.58 -9.14
N MET A 53 9.27 -8.74 -10.03
CA MET A 53 9.24 -9.78 -11.07
C MET A 53 9.34 -11.21 -10.50
N ASP A 54 10.20 -11.42 -9.52
CA ASP A 54 10.39 -12.72 -8.83
C ASP A 54 10.02 -12.65 -7.34
N CYS A 55 9.19 -11.67 -6.98
CA CYS A 55 8.78 -11.44 -5.59
C CYS A 55 7.47 -12.18 -5.29
N VAL A 56 7.40 -12.81 -4.12
CA VAL A 56 6.18 -13.47 -3.64
C VAL A 56 5.19 -12.45 -3.04
N ILE A 57 5.66 -11.25 -2.70
CA ILE A 57 4.84 -10.18 -2.11
C ILE A 57 3.75 -9.77 -3.08
N ASP A 58 2.51 -9.74 -2.60
CA ASP A 58 1.36 -9.27 -3.36
C ASP A 58 0.58 -8.13 -2.67
N VAL A 59 -0.37 -7.55 -3.40
CA VAL A 59 -1.17 -6.42 -2.92
C VAL A 59 -2.50 -6.83 -2.28
N LYS A 60 -2.71 -8.12 -1.99
CA LYS A 60 -3.97 -8.67 -1.46
C LYS A 60 -4.10 -8.52 0.05
N GLY A 61 -3.20 -7.76 0.68
CA GLY A 61 -3.26 -7.41 2.10
C GLY A 61 -2.85 -8.54 3.03
N ARG A 62 -1.96 -9.43 2.57
CA ARG A 62 -1.30 -10.47 3.37
C ARG A 62 0.15 -10.13 3.70
N ASP A 63 0.79 -9.37 2.82
CA ASP A 63 2.15 -8.87 2.97
C ASP A 63 2.10 -7.41 3.47
N PHE A 64 2.52 -7.17 4.70
CA PHE A 64 2.35 -5.88 5.37
C PHE A 64 3.37 -4.83 4.92
N GLU A 65 4.42 -5.27 4.24
CA GLU A 65 5.43 -4.48 3.55
C GLU A 65 4.81 -3.67 2.40
N LEU A 66 3.74 -4.18 1.78
CA LEU A 66 3.09 -3.61 0.60
C LEU A 66 1.55 -3.58 0.75
N LEU A 67 1.02 -2.45 1.22
CA LEU A 67 -0.41 -2.31 1.51
C LEU A 67 -1.13 -1.19 0.73
N PRO A 68 -1.00 -1.10 -0.61
CA PRO A 68 -1.62 -0.01 -1.39
C PRO A 68 -3.15 0.00 -1.31
N PHE A 69 -3.76 -1.15 -0.98
CA PHE A 69 -5.20 -1.31 -0.78
C PHE A 69 -5.60 -1.58 0.68
N GLY A 70 -4.65 -1.46 1.61
CA GLY A 70 -4.84 -1.86 3.00
C GLY A 70 -4.89 -3.39 3.18
N ALA A 71 -5.39 -3.84 4.34
CA ALA A 71 -5.47 -5.25 4.71
C ALA A 71 -6.67 -5.55 5.62
N GLY A 72 -6.95 -6.84 5.82
CA GLY A 72 -7.94 -7.35 6.75
C GLY A 72 -9.38 -6.96 6.41
N ARG A 73 -10.24 -6.85 7.43
CA ARG A 73 -11.70 -6.59 7.29
C ARG A 73 -12.07 -5.27 6.59
N ARG A 74 -11.11 -4.36 6.42
CA ARG A 74 -11.31 -3.03 5.81
C ARG A 74 -10.39 -2.83 4.61
N ILE A 75 -9.92 -3.91 3.99
CA ILE A 75 -9.22 -3.85 2.70
C ILE A 75 -10.14 -3.19 1.66
N CYS A 76 -9.54 -2.47 0.71
CA CYS A 76 -10.28 -1.78 -0.33
C CYS A 76 -11.18 -2.76 -1.10
N PRO A 77 -12.52 -2.58 -1.08
CA PRO A 77 -13.43 -3.45 -1.83
C PRO A 77 -13.25 -3.30 -3.35
N GLY A 78 -12.68 -2.18 -3.80
CA GLY A 78 -12.41 -1.90 -5.20
C GLY A 78 -11.11 -2.49 -5.75
N LEU A 79 -10.34 -3.27 -4.97
CA LEU A 79 -9.04 -3.81 -5.38
C LEU A 79 -9.13 -4.55 -6.74
N SER A 80 -10.09 -5.45 -6.88
CA SER A 80 -10.25 -6.26 -8.10
C SER A 80 -10.62 -5.42 -9.32
N LEU A 81 -11.49 -4.42 -9.13
CA LEU A 81 -11.87 -3.48 -10.18
C LEU A 81 -10.69 -2.59 -10.57
N ALA A 82 -9.99 -2.01 -9.60
CA ALA A 82 -8.82 -1.17 -9.83
C ALA A 82 -7.74 -1.91 -10.61
N TYR A 83 -7.47 -3.18 -10.25
CA TYR A 83 -6.49 -4.01 -10.94
C TYR A 83 -6.88 -4.26 -12.41
N ARG A 84 -8.15 -4.54 -12.69
CA ARG A 84 -8.66 -4.73 -14.07
C ARG A 84 -8.59 -3.43 -14.87
N MET A 85 -9.07 -2.33 -14.29
CA MET A 85 -9.11 -1.02 -14.94
C MET A 85 -7.70 -0.51 -15.24
N LEU A 86 -6.76 -0.65 -14.31
CA LEU A 86 -5.37 -0.19 -14.50
C LEU A 86 -4.71 -0.90 -15.68
N ASN A 87 -4.83 -2.22 -15.77
CA ASN A 87 -4.28 -2.99 -16.89
C ASN A 87 -4.93 -2.59 -18.21
N LEU A 88 -6.26 -2.45 -18.26
CA LEU A 88 -6.97 -2.05 -19.47
C LEU A 88 -6.59 -0.65 -19.93
N MET A 89 -6.56 0.32 -19.01
CA MET A 89 -6.16 1.69 -19.33
C MET A 89 -4.72 1.72 -19.84
N LEU A 90 -3.78 1.10 -19.11
CA LEU A 90 -2.37 1.07 -19.50
C LEU A 90 -2.16 0.44 -20.89
N ALA A 91 -2.80 -0.69 -21.16
CA ALA A 91 -2.73 -1.36 -22.46
C ALA A 91 -3.23 -0.45 -23.60
N ASN A 92 -4.36 0.23 -23.40
CA ASN A 92 -4.91 1.15 -24.39
C ASN A 92 -4.00 2.36 -24.65
N LEU A 93 -3.41 2.91 -23.59
CA LEU A 93 -2.52 4.08 -23.70
C LEU A 93 -1.25 3.72 -24.46
N ILE A 94 -0.60 2.60 -24.13
CA ILE A 94 0.61 2.12 -24.81
C ILE A 94 0.32 1.73 -26.27
N HIS A 95 -0.84 1.14 -26.54
CA HIS A 95 -1.20 0.73 -27.89
C HIS A 95 -1.47 1.92 -28.83
N SER A 96 -2.07 2.99 -28.32
CA SER A 96 -2.69 4.01 -29.17
C SER A 96 -1.88 5.30 -29.28
N PHE A 97 -0.83 5.47 -28.49
CA PHE A 97 -0.09 6.72 -28.41
C PHE A 97 1.39 6.53 -28.09
N ASP A 98 2.23 7.41 -28.63
CA ASP A 98 3.62 7.63 -28.20
C ASP A 98 3.71 8.90 -27.37
N TRP A 99 4.17 8.80 -26.13
CA TRP A 99 4.18 9.91 -25.17
C TRP A 99 5.59 10.41 -24.90
N LYS A 100 5.71 11.73 -24.76
CA LYS A 100 6.90 12.38 -24.22
C LYS A 100 6.47 13.36 -23.13
N LEU A 101 7.29 13.50 -22.10
CA LEU A 101 7.14 14.61 -21.16
C LEU A 101 7.37 15.93 -21.93
N PRO A 102 6.78 17.05 -21.47
CA PRO A 102 7.03 18.37 -22.04
C PRO A 102 8.52 18.70 -22.14
#